data_AF-A0A950NDK5-F1
#
_entry.id   AF-A0A950NDK5-F1
#
_cell.length_a   1.000
_cell.length_b   1.000
_cell.length_c   1.000
_cell.angle_alpha   90.00
_cell.angle_beta   90.00
_cell.angle_gamma   90.00
#
_symmetry.space_group_name_H-M   'P 1'
#
loop_
_entity.id
_entity.type
_entity.pdbx_description
1 polymer ?
#
loop_
_entity_poly.entity_id
_entity_poly.type
_entity_poly.pdbx_seq_one_letter_code
_entity_poly.pdbx_strand_id
1 'polypeptide(L)'
;MALPPKKPAAGRPTTGKMAPKPAAPQTRRGGAGAAAPAAAPKNNLPILIGGAVAAVVLIVILVVVLGGGSEPKPEKAPKQEAKPEAARKAPPPDVSGLEATGKSKCEEGQRLIQPRLNPDPQAPKDRVFNDLENGLKLLNEGLDAYKKAAALAGKKYPLDEYQRTRDRAIKVFCTELESVGKKSCDQGAQLIQSCAGLMTGKAITDEEKSKLAGDLKKGKTLISEGMAMLSRASAVSGHTYETTQYQEAL
;
A
#
# COMPACT_ATOMS: atom_id res chain seq x y z
N MET A 1 -58.78 12.31 43.50
CA MET A 1 -57.89 11.87 42.40
C MET A 1 -56.69 12.79 42.38
N ALA A 2 -55.49 12.21 42.36
CA ALA A 2 -54.24 12.84 42.79
C ALA A 2 -53.71 13.90 41.80
N LEU A 3 -53.16 14.98 42.37
CA LEU A 3 -52.43 16.05 41.69
C LEU A 3 -51.01 15.58 41.28
N PRO A 4 -50.42 16.15 40.20
CA PRO A 4 -49.07 15.79 39.75
C PRO A 4 -47.96 16.45 40.60
N PRO A 5 -46.84 15.77 40.89
CA PRO A 5 -45.72 16.36 41.62
C PRO A 5 -44.81 17.24 40.74
N LYS A 6 -44.28 18.28 41.41
CA LYS A 6 -43.47 19.40 40.93
C LYS A 6 -42.03 19.00 40.54
N LYS A 7 -41.48 19.71 39.55
CA LYS A 7 -40.02 19.82 39.28
C LYS A 7 -39.28 20.48 40.45
N PRO A 8 -38.00 20.12 40.70
CA PRO A 8 -37.03 21.04 41.28
C PRO A 8 -36.08 21.62 40.22
N ALA A 9 -35.81 22.91 40.36
CA ALA A 9 -34.88 23.70 39.58
C ALA A 9 -33.50 23.81 40.28
N ALA A 10 -32.49 24.05 39.45
CA ALA A 10 -31.29 24.86 39.66
C ALA A 10 -30.29 24.51 40.79
N GLY A 11 -29.05 24.25 40.37
CA GLY A 11 -27.84 24.38 41.19
C GLY A 11 -26.62 24.62 40.29
N ARG A 12 -26.18 25.88 40.20
CA ARG A 12 -24.99 26.36 39.49
C ARG A 12 -23.85 26.49 40.50
N PRO A 13 -22.63 25.98 40.26
CA PRO A 13 -21.47 26.41 41.03
C PRO A 13 -20.61 27.41 40.23
N THR A 14 -20.62 28.62 40.78
CA THR A 14 -19.57 29.63 40.95
C THR A 14 -18.17 29.41 40.37
N THR A 15 -17.72 30.46 39.68
CA THR A 15 -16.34 30.89 39.44
C THR A 15 -15.57 31.22 40.74
N GLY A 16 -14.27 30.91 40.73
CA GLY A 16 -13.26 31.68 41.48
C GLY A 16 -12.34 30.86 42.41
N LYS A 17 -11.06 30.74 42.05
CA LYS A 17 -9.92 31.34 42.78
C LYS A 17 -8.58 30.88 42.20
N MET A 18 -7.75 31.88 41.87
CA MET A 18 -6.33 31.76 41.58
C MET A 18 -5.56 31.34 42.84
N ALA A 19 -4.50 30.55 42.66
CA ALA A 19 -3.41 30.38 43.61
C ALA A 19 -2.06 30.32 42.86
N PRO A 20 -0.94 30.67 43.51
CA PRO A 20 0.17 31.37 42.87
C PRO A 20 1.30 30.47 42.34
N LYS A 21 2.06 31.06 41.43
CA LYS A 21 3.33 30.63 40.83
C LYS A 21 4.43 30.41 41.89
N PRO A 22 5.11 29.26 41.93
CA PRO A 22 6.40 29.14 42.62
C PRO A 22 7.57 29.59 41.72
N ALA A 23 8.52 30.27 42.35
CA ALA A 23 9.73 30.81 41.75
C ALA A 23 10.74 29.73 41.30
N ALA A 24 11.60 30.12 40.36
CA ALA A 24 12.68 29.32 39.79
C ALA A 24 13.82 29.02 40.78
N PRO A 25 14.56 27.93 40.58
CA PRO A 25 15.94 27.83 41.02
C PRO A 25 16.94 27.96 39.86
N GLN A 26 18.11 28.42 40.27
CA GLN A 26 19.24 28.95 39.51
C GLN A 26 19.95 27.96 38.56
N THR A 27 20.57 28.60 37.57
CA THR A 27 21.72 28.17 36.76
C THR A 27 22.71 27.24 37.46
N ARG A 28 23.02 26.11 36.82
CA ARG A 28 24.34 25.46 36.97
C ARG A 28 24.97 25.24 35.60
N ARG A 29 25.95 26.09 35.32
CA ARG A 29 26.90 26.03 34.23
C ARG A 29 27.92 24.93 34.59
N GLY A 30 28.01 23.89 33.78
CA GLY A 30 29.01 22.83 33.91
C GLY A 30 29.29 22.26 32.53
N GLY A 31 30.39 22.68 31.93
CA GLY A 31 30.89 22.12 30.69
C GLY A 31 31.60 20.79 30.94
N ALA A 32 31.43 19.88 29.99
CA ALA A 32 32.41 18.86 29.62
C ALA A 32 31.91 18.27 28.28
N GLY A 33 32.80 18.21 27.30
CA GLY A 33 32.46 17.85 25.92
C GLY A 33 31.85 16.45 25.78
N ALA A 34 30.96 16.33 24.81
CA ALA A 34 30.62 15.05 24.21
C ALA A 34 30.69 15.25 22.69
N ALA A 35 31.52 14.41 22.07
CA ALA A 35 31.86 14.42 20.67
C ALA A 35 30.64 14.36 19.76
N ALA A 36 30.71 15.08 18.64
CA ALA A 36 29.83 14.84 17.51
C ALA A 36 29.94 13.37 17.07
N PRO A 37 28.84 12.65 16.83
CA PRO A 37 28.94 11.32 16.24
C PRO A 37 29.55 11.44 14.84
N ALA A 38 30.60 10.66 14.62
CA ALA A 38 31.32 10.56 13.37
C ALA A 38 30.36 10.25 12.21
N ALA A 39 30.61 10.90 11.07
CA ALA A 39 29.91 10.63 9.82
C ALA A 39 30.00 9.14 9.47
N ALA A 40 28.85 8.54 9.16
CA ALA A 40 28.76 7.18 8.68
C ALA A 40 29.57 7.00 7.38
N PRO A 41 30.30 5.88 7.22
CA PRO A 41 31.11 5.64 6.03
C PRO A 41 30.23 5.50 4.79
N LYS A 42 30.59 6.25 3.74
CA LYS A 42 30.05 6.12 2.39
C LYS A 42 30.56 4.79 1.79
N ASN A 43 29.76 3.74 1.85
CA ASN A 43 30.01 2.54 1.07
C ASN A 43 29.35 2.65 -0.30
N ASN A 44 30.17 2.97 -1.31
CA ASN A 44 29.87 2.74 -2.70
C ASN A 44 30.01 1.24 -2.98
N LEU A 45 28.90 0.51 -3.11
CA LEU A 45 28.90 -0.83 -3.71
C LEU A 45 28.20 -0.76 -5.08
N PRO A 46 28.90 -1.05 -6.19
CA PRO A 46 28.33 -0.94 -7.52
C PRO A 46 27.53 -2.20 -7.88
N ILE A 47 26.30 -1.98 -8.35
CA ILE A 47 25.65 -2.68 -9.47
C ILE A 47 25.82 -4.21 -9.51
N LEU A 48 24.89 -4.93 -8.87
CA LEU A 48 24.67 -6.36 -9.09
C LEU A 48 23.18 -6.71 -9.26
N ILE A 49 22.41 -5.80 -9.88
CA ILE A 49 21.04 -6.07 -10.35
C ILE A 49 20.90 -5.50 -11.76
N GLY A 50 21.65 -6.08 -12.71
CA GLY A 50 21.66 -5.65 -14.12
C GLY A 50 21.66 -6.81 -15.12
N GLY A 51 21.54 -8.06 -14.67
CA GLY A 51 21.69 -9.24 -15.52
C GLY A 51 20.44 -9.61 -16.34
N ALA A 52 19.24 -9.41 -15.80
CA ALA A 52 18.01 -9.91 -16.44
C ALA A 52 17.52 -9.01 -17.59
N VAL A 53 17.74 -7.69 -17.51
CA VAL A 53 17.24 -6.74 -18.53
C VAL A 53 18.12 -6.71 -19.78
N ALA A 54 19.44 -6.89 -19.61
CA ALA A 54 20.38 -6.90 -20.73
C ALA A 54 20.19 -8.10 -21.67
N ALA A 55 19.82 -9.28 -21.12
CA ALA A 55 19.55 -10.48 -21.91
C ALA A 55 18.31 -10.33 -22.81
N VAL A 56 17.24 -9.69 -22.31
CA VAL A 56 16.00 -9.50 -23.08
C VAL A 56 16.21 -8.52 -24.24
N VAL A 57 16.95 -7.43 -24.01
CA VAL A 57 17.28 -6.46 -25.07
C VAL A 57 18.16 -7.09 -26.16
N LEU A 58 19.14 -7.92 -25.78
CA LEU A 58 19.97 -8.65 -26.75
C LEU A 58 19.17 -9.65 -27.60
N ILE A 59 18.20 -10.35 -27.02
CA ILE A 59 17.33 -11.29 -27.75
C ILE A 59 16.42 -10.55 -28.75
N VAL A 60 15.85 -9.40 -28.36
CA VAL A 60 15.01 -8.59 -29.25
C VAL A 60 15.81 -8.03 -30.43
N ILE A 61 17.05 -7.58 -30.21
CA ILE A 61 17.93 -7.11 -31.28
C ILE A 61 18.31 -8.27 -32.22
N LEU A 62 18.60 -9.47 -31.69
CA LEU A 62 18.89 -10.65 -32.51
C LEU A 62 17.71 -11.05 -33.41
N VAL A 63 16.47 -10.97 -32.92
CA VAL A 63 15.26 -11.27 -33.71
C VAL A 63 15.04 -10.24 -34.82
N VAL A 64 15.33 -8.96 -34.57
CA VAL A 64 15.18 -7.89 -35.57
C VAL A 64 16.31 -7.92 -36.62
N VAL A 65 17.53 -8.31 -36.23
CA VAL A 65 18.69 -8.38 -37.16
C VAL A 65 18.70 -9.67 -37.99
N LEU A 66 18.22 -10.81 -37.46
CA LEU A 66 18.13 -12.07 -38.22
C LEU A 66 16.81 -12.24 -38.99
N GLY A 67 15.79 -11.42 -38.71
CA GLY A 67 14.49 -11.48 -39.40
C GLY A 67 14.41 -10.68 -40.71
N GLY A 68 15.47 -9.97 -41.09
CA GLY A 68 15.49 -9.11 -42.29
C GLY A 68 16.22 -9.76 -43.46
N GLY A 69 15.48 -10.35 -44.40
CA GLY A 69 16.02 -10.64 -45.73
C GLY A 69 15.20 -11.61 -46.56
N SER A 70 14.38 -11.09 -47.46
CA SER A 70 14.24 -11.53 -48.87
C SER A 70 13.17 -10.70 -49.62
N GLU A 71 13.62 -9.72 -50.39
CA GLU A 71 12.97 -9.25 -51.64
C GLU A 71 13.89 -9.69 -52.82
N PRO A 72 13.51 -9.62 -54.13
CA PRO A 72 12.19 -9.57 -54.78
C PRO A 72 12.09 -10.53 -56.01
N LYS A 73 10.89 -10.73 -56.59
CA LYS A 73 10.75 -10.86 -58.06
C LYS A 73 9.36 -10.42 -58.54
N PRO A 74 9.27 -9.78 -59.72
CA PRO A 74 8.11 -9.01 -60.16
C PRO A 74 7.20 -9.85 -61.05
N GLU A 75 5.89 -9.73 -60.86
CA GLU A 75 4.94 -10.13 -61.90
C GLU A 75 3.83 -9.10 -62.03
N LYS A 76 3.44 -8.94 -63.29
CA LYS A 76 2.83 -7.75 -63.88
C LYS A 76 1.39 -7.54 -63.42
N ALA A 77 1.00 -6.27 -63.45
CA ALA A 77 -0.33 -5.73 -63.21
C ALA A 77 -1.46 -6.47 -63.97
N PRO A 78 -2.72 -6.24 -63.56
CA PRO A 78 -3.42 -5.20 -64.30
C PRO A 78 -4.01 -4.11 -63.41
N LYS A 79 -3.96 -2.90 -63.96
CA LYS A 79 -4.64 -1.68 -63.50
C LYS A 79 -6.06 -1.99 -63.01
N GLN A 80 -6.31 -1.73 -61.74
CA GLN A 80 -7.65 -1.37 -61.27
C GLN A 80 -7.54 0.07 -60.76
N GLU A 81 -8.14 0.99 -61.50
CA GLU A 81 -8.24 2.41 -61.13
C GLU A 81 -8.85 2.52 -59.74
N ALA A 82 -8.02 2.94 -58.78
CA ALA A 82 -8.46 3.30 -57.45
C ALA A 82 -9.31 4.57 -57.55
N LYS A 83 -10.63 4.37 -57.55
CA LYS A 83 -11.60 5.42 -57.25
C LYS A 83 -11.41 5.84 -55.78
N PRO A 84 -11.15 7.11 -55.46
CA PRO A 84 -10.99 7.57 -54.09
C PRO A 84 -12.35 7.92 -53.50
N GLU A 85 -13.17 6.93 -53.16
CA GLU A 85 -14.44 7.20 -52.48
C GLU A 85 -14.99 5.94 -51.82
N ALA A 86 -15.55 6.10 -50.62
CA ALA A 86 -16.13 5.06 -49.77
C ALA A 86 -15.17 4.30 -48.82
N ALA A 87 -14.27 5.02 -48.13
CA ALA A 87 -14.12 4.77 -46.69
C ALA A 87 -15.43 5.20 -45.99
N ARG A 88 -16.50 4.44 -46.25
CA ARG A 88 -17.77 4.56 -45.56
C ARG A 88 -17.46 4.35 -44.09
N LYS A 89 -17.58 5.44 -43.34
CA LYS A 89 -17.89 5.50 -41.90
C LYS A 89 -18.28 4.11 -41.38
N ALA A 90 -17.30 3.35 -40.90
CA ALA A 90 -17.62 2.19 -40.10
C ALA A 90 -18.52 2.70 -38.96
N PRO A 91 -19.64 2.03 -38.63
CA PRO A 91 -20.41 2.40 -37.47
C PRO A 91 -19.45 2.49 -36.28
N PRO A 92 -19.54 3.54 -35.44
CA PRO A 92 -18.65 3.69 -34.31
C PRO A 92 -18.63 2.37 -33.51
N PRO A 93 -17.44 1.89 -33.10
CA PRO A 93 -17.33 0.64 -32.36
C PRO A 93 -18.26 0.69 -31.15
N ASP A 94 -19.07 -0.34 -30.95
CA ASP A 94 -20.01 -0.40 -29.83
C ASP A 94 -19.22 -0.55 -28.52
N VAL A 95 -19.13 0.56 -27.79
CA VAL A 95 -18.47 0.64 -26.49
C VAL A 95 -19.46 0.54 -25.33
N SER A 96 -20.77 0.38 -25.60
CA SER A 96 -21.83 0.45 -24.59
C SER A 96 -21.63 -0.60 -23.49
N GLY A 97 -21.18 -1.81 -23.85
CA GLY A 97 -20.84 -2.87 -22.89
C GLY A 97 -19.66 -2.53 -21.99
N LEU A 98 -18.62 -1.88 -22.53
CA LEU A 98 -17.47 -1.43 -21.75
C LEU A 98 -17.83 -0.24 -20.85
N GLU A 99 -18.65 0.69 -21.33
CA GLU A 99 -19.15 1.81 -20.53
C GLU A 99 -20.02 1.33 -19.36
N ALA A 100 -20.93 0.37 -19.62
CA ALA A 100 -21.78 -0.23 -18.58
C ALA A 100 -20.96 -1.02 -17.55
N THR A 101 -19.99 -1.81 -18.00
CA THR A 101 -19.06 -2.55 -17.14
C THR A 101 -18.23 -1.59 -16.30
N GLY A 102 -17.65 -0.57 -16.95
CA GLY A 102 -16.86 0.47 -16.29
C GLY A 102 -17.66 1.15 -15.18
N LYS A 103 -18.88 1.58 -15.50
CA LYS A 103 -19.79 2.23 -14.55
C LYS A 103 -20.11 1.34 -13.36
N SER A 104 -20.61 0.13 -13.63
CA SER A 104 -21.05 -0.79 -12.59
C SER A 104 -19.92 -1.15 -11.64
N LYS A 105 -18.73 -1.47 -12.17
CA LYS A 105 -17.55 -1.82 -11.38
C LYS A 105 -17.03 -0.64 -10.58
N CYS A 106 -17.02 0.55 -11.17
CA CYS A 106 -16.59 1.75 -10.46
C CYS A 106 -17.55 2.13 -9.32
N GLU A 107 -18.86 2.09 -9.56
CA GLU A 107 -19.88 2.38 -8.54
C GLU A 107 -19.85 1.35 -7.40
N GLU A 108 -19.74 0.06 -7.73
CA GLU A 108 -19.63 -1.01 -6.74
C GLU A 108 -18.34 -0.89 -5.91
N GLY A 109 -17.21 -0.61 -6.58
CA GLY A 109 -15.92 -0.38 -5.92
C GLY A 109 -15.97 0.82 -4.97
N GLN A 110 -16.58 1.93 -5.39
CA GLN A 110 -16.80 3.08 -4.51
C GLN A 110 -17.66 2.72 -3.31
N ARG A 111 -18.76 1.96 -3.49
CA ARG A 111 -19.66 1.56 -2.42
C ARG A 111 -18.96 0.75 -1.33
N LEU A 112 -17.99 -0.10 -1.69
CA LEU A 112 -17.17 -0.85 -0.73
C LEU A 112 -16.15 0.05 -0.02
N ILE A 113 -15.52 0.97 -0.76
CA ILE A 113 -14.44 1.82 -0.24
C ILE A 113 -14.94 2.96 0.64
N GLN A 114 -16.01 3.64 0.25
CA GLN A 114 -16.43 4.91 0.87
C GLN A 114 -16.63 4.80 2.40
N PRO A 115 -17.31 3.76 2.92
CA PRO A 115 -17.46 3.56 4.37
C PRO A 115 -16.14 3.24 5.08
N ARG A 116 -15.10 2.84 4.34
CA ARG A 116 -13.80 2.40 4.85
C ARG A 116 -12.71 3.47 4.76
N LEU A 117 -12.98 4.58 4.06
CA LEU A 117 -12.07 5.73 4.04
C LEU A 117 -12.01 6.47 5.37
N ASN A 118 -13.10 6.41 6.14
CA ASN A 118 -13.18 6.85 7.54
C ASN A 118 -13.64 5.66 8.38
N PRO A 119 -12.78 4.66 8.60
CA PRO A 119 -13.18 3.44 9.25
C PRO A 119 -13.55 3.72 10.70
N ASP A 120 -14.64 3.11 11.16
CA ASP A 120 -14.95 3.03 12.59
C ASP A 120 -13.76 2.36 13.30
N PRO A 121 -13.15 2.98 14.34
CA PRO A 121 -12.09 2.37 15.13
C PRO A 121 -12.43 0.98 15.69
N GLN A 122 -13.72 0.67 15.83
CA GLN A 122 -14.21 -0.62 16.31
C GLN A 122 -14.44 -1.66 15.20
N ALA A 123 -14.38 -1.27 13.92
CA ALA A 123 -14.56 -2.21 12.83
C ALA A 123 -13.44 -3.27 12.82
N PRO A 124 -13.76 -4.56 12.62
CA PRO A 124 -12.74 -5.60 12.49
C PRO A 124 -11.78 -5.27 11.33
N LYS A 125 -10.48 -5.16 11.62
CA LYS A 125 -9.47 -4.74 10.63
C LYS A 125 -9.46 -5.63 9.39
N ASP A 126 -9.60 -6.94 9.56
CA ASP A 126 -9.63 -7.89 8.44
C ASP A 126 -10.79 -7.61 7.48
N ARG A 127 -11.96 -7.22 8.01
CA ARG A 127 -13.11 -6.85 7.19
C ARG A 127 -12.84 -5.54 6.44
N VAL A 128 -12.24 -4.55 7.12
CA VAL A 128 -11.85 -3.28 6.49
C VAL A 128 -10.86 -3.52 5.35
N PHE A 129 -9.85 -4.35 5.58
CA PHE A 129 -8.85 -4.70 4.56
C PHE A 129 -9.47 -5.44 3.37
N ASN A 130 -10.30 -6.46 3.61
CA ASN A 130 -10.95 -7.21 2.54
C ASN A 130 -11.88 -6.31 1.71
N ASP A 131 -12.64 -5.42 2.34
CA ASP A 131 -13.54 -4.49 1.63
C ASP A 131 -12.74 -3.49 0.78
N LEU A 132 -11.64 -2.94 1.33
CA LEU A 132 -10.75 -2.03 0.60
C LEU A 132 -10.08 -2.72 -0.58
N GLU A 133 -9.58 -3.95 -0.41
CA GLU A 133 -8.92 -4.72 -1.46
C GLU A 133 -9.89 -5.08 -2.59
N ASN A 134 -11.08 -5.58 -2.25
CA ASN A 134 -12.13 -5.89 -3.22
C ASN A 134 -12.61 -4.62 -3.94
N GLY A 135 -12.82 -3.52 -3.20
CA GLY A 135 -13.21 -2.25 -3.78
C GLY A 135 -12.16 -1.67 -4.72
N LEU A 136 -10.87 -1.78 -4.37
CA LEU A 136 -9.76 -1.35 -5.22
C LEU A 136 -9.67 -2.18 -6.50
N LYS A 137 -9.87 -3.50 -6.40
CA LYS A 137 -9.93 -4.38 -7.57
C LYS A 137 -11.05 -3.97 -8.52
N LEU A 138 -12.26 -3.75 -8.00
CA LEU A 138 -13.41 -3.30 -8.81
C LEU A 138 -13.16 -1.92 -9.44
N LEU A 139 -12.59 -0.97 -8.68
CA LEU A 139 -12.22 0.34 -9.23
C LEU A 139 -11.20 0.22 -10.37
N ASN A 140 -10.18 -0.64 -10.22
CA ASN A 140 -9.18 -0.84 -11.28
C ASN A 140 -9.79 -1.50 -12.52
N GLU A 141 -10.61 -2.55 -12.35
CA GLU A 141 -11.34 -3.18 -13.45
C GLU A 141 -12.25 -2.18 -14.19
N GLY A 142 -12.99 -1.37 -13.43
CA GLY A 142 -13.89 -0.36 -14.00
C GLY A 142 -13.16 0.77 -14.72
N LEU A 143 -12.09 1.29 -14.14
CA LEU A 143 -11.24 2.32 -14.76
C LEU A 143 -10.58 1.80 -16.03
N ASP A 144 -10.13 0.54 -16.06
CA ASP A 144 -9.54 -0.05 -17.26
C ASP A 144 -10.58 -0.32 -18.35
N ALA A 145 -11.81 -0.70 -17.99
CA ALA A 145 -12.91 -0.79 -18.95
C ALA A 145 -13.21 0.58 -19.58
N TYR A 146 -13.24 1.66 -18.78
CA TYR A 146 -13.39 3.01 -19.31
C TYR A 146 -12.22 3.47 -20.18
N LYS A 147 -10.98 3.13 -19.84
CA LYS A 147 -9.81 3.43 -20.70
C LYS A 147 -9.93 2.73 -22.05
N LYS A 148 -10.36 1.47 -22.06
CA LYS A 148 -10.61 0.71 -23.31
C LYS A 148 -11.75 1.34 -24.12
N ALA A 149 -12.85 1.71 -23.48
CA ALA A 149 -13.95 2.42 -24.14
C ALA A 149 -13.49 3.76 -24.74
N ALA A 150 -12.66 4.51 -24.00
CA ALA A 150 -12.11 5.80 -24.45
C ALA A 150 -11.21 5.64 -25.67
N ALA A 151 -10.35 4.61 -25.67
CA ALA A 151 -9.48 4.31 -26.79
C ALA A 151 -10.24 3.92 -28.06
N LEU A 152 -11.37 3.21 -27.92
CA LEU A 152 -12.20 2.78 -29.06
C LEU A 152 -13.10 3.90 -29.59
N ALA A 153 -13.72 4.68 -28.70
CA ALA A 153 -14.71 5.69 -29.08
C ALA A 153 -14.14 7.11 -29.20
N GLY A 154 -12.89 7.35 -28.79
CA GLY A 154 -12.29 8.68 -28.73
C GLY A 154 -12.96 9.63 -27.72
N LYS A 155 -13.73 9.08 -26.78
CA LYS A 155 -14.47 9.85 -25.77
C LYS A 155 -13.65 10.05 -24.50
N LYS A 156 -13.80 11.22 -23.88
CA LYS A 156 -13.28 11.47 -22.53
C LYS A 156 -14.37 11.20 -21.49
N TYR A 157 -14.07 10.35 -20.51
CA TYR A 157 -14.96 10.09 -19.38
C TYR A 157 -14.52 10.90 -18.15
N PRO A 158 -15.47 11.38 -17.32
CA PRO A 158 -15.16 12.10 -16.08
C PRO A 158 -14.76 11.11 -14.97
N LEU A 159 -13.55 10.55 -15.07
CA LEU A 159 -13.07 9.51 -14.14
C LEU A 159 -12.33 10.05 -12.90
N ASP A 160 -12.20 11.38 -12.79
CA ASP A 160 -11.40 12.02 -11.74
C ASP A 160 -11.85 11.65 -10.33
N GLU A 161 -13.16 11.49 -10.12
CA GLU A 161 -13.72 11.11 -8.83
C GLU A 161 -13.40 9.65 -8.47
N TYR A 162 -13.50 8.72 -9.41
CA TYR A 162 -13.12 7.33 -9.21
C TYR A 162 -11.62 7.19 -8.91
N GLN A 163 -10.78 7.95 -9.62
CA GLN A 163 -9.34 7.97 -9.37
C GLN A 163 -9.02 8.54 -7.98
N ARG A 164 -9.62 9.67 -7.58
CA ARG A 164 -9.45 10.23 -6.23
C ARG A 164 -9.87 9.26 -5.13
N THR A 165 -11.00 8.57 -5.31
CA THR A 165 -11.46 7.57 -4.34
C THR A 165 -10.50 6.39 -4.26
N ARG A 166 -10.02 5.90 -5.41
CA ARG A 166 -8.99 4.85 -5.46
C ARG A 166 -7.72 5.29 -4.73
N ASP A 167 -7.20 6.48 -5.02
CA ASP A 167 -5.93 6.94 -4.45
C ASP A 167 -6.04 7.17 -2.94
N ARG A 168 -7.19 7.67 -2.45
CA ARG A 168 -7.48 7.75 -1.01
C ARG A 168 -7.55 6.36 -0.38
N ALA A 169 -8.18 5.41 -1.04
CA ALA A 169 -8.28 4.04 -0.56
C ALA A 169 -6.92 3.36 -0.48
N ILE A 170 -6.08 3.50 -1.51
CA ILE A 170 -4.69 3.01 -1.51
C ILE A 170 -3.93 3.61 -0.33
N LYS A 171 -4.04 4.94 -0.13
CA LYS A 171 -3.36 5.62 0.97
C LYS A 171 -3.78 5.06 2.34
N VAL A 172 -5.08 4.95 2.61
CA VAL A 172 -5.60 4.43 3.89
C VAL A 172 -5.19 2.96 4.06
N PHE A 173 -5.41 2.13 3.04
CA PHE A 173 -5.08 0.71 3.06
C PHE A 173 -3.60 0.46 3.35
N CYS A 174 -2.71 1.15 2.64
CA CYS A 174 -1.27 0.96 2.79
C CYS A 174 -0.75 1.53 4.11
N THR A 175 -1.27 2.67 4.57
CA THR A 175 -0.87 3.24 5.88
C THR A 175 -1.25 2.31 7.03
N GLU A 176 -2.44 1.72 7.01
CA GLU A 176 -2.87 0.76 8.04
C GLU A 176 -2.09 -0.55 7.97
N LEU A 177 -1.90 -1.13 6.79
CA LEU A 177 -1.09 -2.35 6.63
C LEU A 177 0.36 -2.13 7.04
N GLU A 178 0.95 -0.98 6.71
CA GLU A 178 2.30 -0.65 7.13
C GLU A 178 2.40 -0.53 8.65
N SER A 179 1.49 0.21 9.27
CA SER A 179 1.45 0.39 10.73
C SER A 179 1.30 -0.94 11.47
N VAL A 180 0.34 -1.77 11.05
CA VAL A 180 0.10 -3.08 11.68
C VAL A 180 1.25 -4.04 11.37
N GLY A 181 1.74 -4.06 10.13
CA GLY A 181 2.84 -4.92 9.69
C GLY A 181 4.13 -4.64 10.45
N LYS A 182 4.56 -3.37 10.51
CA LYS A 182 5.73 -2.94 11.29
C LYS A 182 5.58 -3.29 12.76
N LYS A 183 4.42 -2.97 13.37
CA LYS A 183 4.16 -3.30 14.78
C LYS A 183 4.28 -4.81 15.05
N SER A 184 3.76 -5.65 14.17
CA SER A 184 3.88 -7.10 14.29
C SER A 184 5.34 -7.56 14.17
N CYS A 185 6.07 -7.05 13.18
CA CYS A 185 7.49 -7.35 13.00
C CYS A 185 8.34 -6.90 14.21
N ASP A 186 8.12 -5.68 14.71
CA ASP A 186 8.83 -5.13 15.88
C ASP A 186 8.56 -5.96 17.14
N GLN A 187 7.29 -6.35 17.37
CA GLN A 187 6.93 -7.22 18.48
C GLN A 187 7.59 -8.59 18.37
N GLY A 188 7.65 -9.17 17.18
CA GLY A 188 8.32 -10.45 16.96
C GLY A 188 9.84 -10.35 17.15
N ALA A 189 10.47 -9.29 16.64
CA ALA A 189 11.90 -9.03 16.79
C ALA A 189 12.29 -8.81 18.26
N GLN A 190 11.52 -8.01 19.01
CA GLN A 190 11.73 -7.79 20.44
C GLN A 190 11.66 -9.11 21.22
N LEU A 191 10.74 -9.99 20.84
CA LEU A 191 10.54 -11.29 21.48
C LEU A 191 11.74 -12.21 21.21
N ILE A 192 12.23 -12.28 19.97
CA ILE A 192 13.43 -13.05 19.61
C ILE A 192 14.68 -12.50 20.31
N GLN A 193 14.83 -11.17 20.38
CA GLN A 193 15.97 -10.53 21.07
C GLN A 193 15.96 -10.83 22.58
N SER A 194 14.76 -10.83 23.20
CA SER A 194 14.60 -11.21 24.61
C SER A 194 15.00 -12.67 24.85
N CYS A 195 14.69 -13.56 23.89
CA CYS A 195 15.14 -14.96 23.93
C CYS A 195 16.66 -15.10 23.79
N ALA A 196 17.30 -14.34 22.89
CA ALA A 196 18.75 -14.39 22.70
C ALA A 196 19.52 -13.99 23.98
N GLY A 197 19.03 -12.99 24.72
CA GLY A 197 19.63 -12.56 25.99
C GLY A 197 19.57 -13.62 27.11
N LEU A 198 18.59 -14.53 27.08
CA LEU A 198 18.49 -15.64 28.04
C LEU A 198 19.49 -16.77 27.74
N MET A 199 19.98 -16.87 26.50
CA MET A 199 20.96 -17.89 26.11
C MET A 199 22.41 -17.51 26.48
N THR A 200 22.68 -16.24 26.73
CA THR A 200 24.01 -15.75 27.11
C THR A 200 24.20 -15.78 28.63
N GLY A 201 24.78 -16.87 29.17
CA GLY A 201 25.47 -16.84 30.47
C GLY A 201 24.91 -17.68 31.62
N LYS A 202 23.87 -18.50 31.43
CA LYS A 202 23.39 -19.47 32.45
C LYS A 202 22.98 -20.81 31.85
N ALA A 203 23.10 -21.87 32.66
CA ALA A 203 22.46 -23.14 32.37
C ALA A 203 20.94 -22.96 32.41
N ILE A 204 20.28 -23.21 31.28
CA ILE A 204 18.85 -23.02 31.07
C ILE A 204 18.11 -24.28 31.55
N THR A 205 17.07 -24.13 32.37
CA THR A 205 16.24 -25.27 32.81
C THR A 205 15.37 -25.79 31.67
N ASP A 206 14.82 -26.99 31.80
CA ASP A 206 13.95 -27.55 30.75
C ASP A 206 12.63 -26.77 30.61
N GLU A 207 12.08 -26.22 31.70
CA GLU A 207 10.97 -25.27 31.63
C GLU A 207 11.34 -23.99 30.86
N GLU A 208 12.51 -23.43 31.11
CA GLU A 208 12.98 -22.24 30.40
C GLU A 208 13.23 -22.52 28.91
N LYS A 209 13.77 -23.69 28.56
CA LYS A 209 13.92 -24.12 27.15
C LYS A 209 12.56 -24.25 26.45
N SER A 210 11.57 -24.85 27.11
CA SER A 210 10.22 -25.00 26.56
C SER A 210 9.57 -23.63 26.31
N LYS A 211 9.68 -22.72 27.28
CA LYS A 211 9.22 -21.34 27.12
C LYS A 211 9.94 -20.61 25.99
N LEU A 212 11.27 -20.72 25.93
CA LEU A 212 12.11 -20.12 24.90
C LEU A 212 11.71 -20.61 23.50
N ALA A 213 11.44 -21.89 23.34
CA ALA A 213 10.96 -22.45 22.07
C ALA A 213 9.58 -21.91 21.68
N GLY A 214 8.66 -21.81 22.64
CA GLY A 214 7.34 -21.22 22.42
C GLY A 214 7.40 -19.74 22.04
N ASP A 215 8.23 -18.98 22.76
CA ASP A 215 8.48 -17.57 22.51
C ASP A 215 9.11 -17.38 21.12
N LEU A 216 10.21 -18.06 20.78
CA LEU A 216 10.82 -18.00 19.45
C LEU A 216 9.82 -18.34 18.33
N LYS A 217 9.00 -19.37 18.51
CA LYS A 217 7.95 -19.71 17.54
C LYS A 217 6.95 -18.57 17.35
N LYS A 218 6.49 -17.96 18.45
CA LYS A 218 5.60 -16.80 18.41
C LYS A 218 6.25 -15.59 17.73
N GLY A 219 7.52 -15.31 18.03
CA GLY A 219 8.29 -14.25 17.40
C GLY A 219 8.39 -14.43 15.89
N LYS A 220 8.71 -15.64 15.42
CA LYS A 220 8.74 -15.98 13.99
C LYS A 220 7.38 -15.80 13.32
N THR A 221 6.29 -16.25 13.96
CA THR A 221 4.93 -16.05 13.44
C THR A 221 4.60 -14.56 13.28
N LEU A 222 4.87 -13.74 14.29
CA LEU A 222 4.60 -12.29 14.24
C LEU A 222 5.40 -11.58 13.14
N ILE A 223 6.67 -11.93 12.95
CA ILE A 223 7.50 -11.38 11.86
C ILE A 223 6.94 -11.80 10.51
N SER A 224 6.59 -13.08 10.33
CA SER A 224 6.03 -13.59 9.09
C SER A 224 4.70 -12.92 8.73
N GLU A 225 3.78 -12.78 9.69
CA GLU A 225 2.51 -12.07 9.52
C GLU A 225 2.73 -10.59 9.17
N GLY A 226 3.64 -9.92 9.87
CA GLY A 226 3.96 -8.53 9.60
C GLY A 226 4.57 -8.31 8.21
N MET A 227 5.49 -9.18 7.79
CA MET A 227 6.06 -9.14 6.44
C MET A 227 5.00 -9.43 5.36
N ALA A 228 4.04 -10.32 5.62
CA ALA A 228 2.94 -10.57 4.70
C ALA A 228 2.07 -9.32 4.51
N MET A 229 1.81 -8.54 5.57
CA MET A 229 1.09 -7.27 5.47
C MET A 229 1.86 -6.21 4.66
N LEU A 230 3.18 -6.07 4.90
CA LEU A 230 4.04 -5.16 4.14
C LEU A 230 4.15 -5.55 2.66
N SER A 231 4.16 -6.86 2.37
CA SER A 231 4.13 -7.38 1.01
C SER A 231 2.81 -7.03 0.31
N ARG A 232 1.67 -7.20 0.98
CA ARG A 232 0.36 -6.77 0.44
C ARG A 232 0.30 -5.26 0.18
N ALA A 233 0.82 -4.45 1.10
CA ALA A 233 0.89 -3.00 0.90
C ALA A 233 1.78 -2.63 -0.29
N SER A 234 2.89 -3.35 -0.50
CA SER A 234 3.78 -3.16 -1.65
C SER A 234 3.06 -3.46 -2.97
N ALA A 235 2.32 -4.56 -3.02
CA ALA A 235 1.60 -4.99 -4.21
C ALA A 235 0.53 -3.98 -4.64
N VAL A 236 -0.09 -3.28 -3.68
CA VAL A 236 -1.15 -2.30 -3.96
C VAL A 236 -0.60 -0.90 -4.26
N SER A 237 0.41 -0.45 -3.52
CA SER A 237 0.96 0.91 -3.68
C SER A 237 2.06 1.02 -4.73
N GLY A 238 2.75 -0.09 -5.05
CA GLY A 238 3.99 -0.09 -5.82
C GLY A 238 5.20 0.43 -5.04
N HIS A 239 5.06 0.73 -3.74
CA HIS A 239 6.19 1.09 -2.88
C HIS A 239 6.90 -0.16 -2.35
N THR A 240 8.19 -0.03 -2.08
CA THR A 240 8.99 -1.08 -1.43
C THR A 240 9.15 -0.74 0.04
N TYR A 241 8.81 -1.67 0.93
CA TYR A 241 9.05 -1.52 2.37
C TYR A 241 10.38 -2.17 2.75
N GLU A 242 11.17 -1.45 3.52
CA GLU A 242 12.42 -1.99 4.08
C GLU A 242 12.09 -3.05 5.13
N THR A 243 12.49 -4.29 4.86
CA THR A 243 12.21 -5.46 5.73
C THR A 243 13.48 -6.21 6.14
N THR A 244 14.66 -5.74 5.72
CA THR A 244 15.96 -6.40 5.93
C THR A 244 16.20 -6.74 7.40
N GLN A 245 15.95 -5.79 8.31
CA GLN A 245 16.12 -5.98 9.75
C GLN A 245 15.25 -7.12 10.34
N TYR A 246 14.11 -7.44 9.72
CA TYR A 246 13.23 -8.51 10.19
C TYR A 246 13.61 -9.86 9.58
N GLN A 247 14.21 -9.87 8.39
CA GLN A 247 14.75 -11.09 7.78
C GLN A 247 15.97 -11.58 8.57
N GLU A 248 16.80 -10.68 9.06
CA GLU A 248 17.96 -11.00 9.91
C GLU A 248 17.56 -11.57 11.27
N ALA A 249 16.34 -11.28 11.73
CA ALA A 249 15.83 -11.77 13.01
C ALA A 249 15.25 -13.20 12.95
N LEU A 250 15.01 -13.76 11.75
CA LEU A 250 14.41 -15.10 11.56
C LEU A 250 15.45 -16.23 11.53
#